data_AF-A0A8D0GSW2-F1
#
_entry.id   AF-A0A8D0GSW2-F1
#
_cell.length_a   1.000
_cell.length_b   1.000
_cell.length_c   1.000
_cell.angle_alpha   90.00
_cell.angle_beta   90.00
_cell.angle_gamma   90.00
#
_symmetry.space_group_name_H-M   'P 1'
#
loop_
_entity.id
_entity.type
_entity.pdbx_description
1 polymer ?
#
loop_
_entity_poly.entity_id
_entity_poly.type
_entity_poly.pdbx_seq_one_letter_code
_entity_poly.pdbx_strand_id
1 'polypeptide(L)'
;MFQVLPLAHVTNDKKQVTLINPQAVNLDAYKEKLEQAIKSYERRLNLIIWRALSQEERDKFEQDGPVSYMEHKEALLKALEDLGWPVPYEDVMLLEDEILSGLTYLQQASDLQEAAHRHLLVSQHKLGGLSKKRQKGKALDALKGKKVIARSEITGFYCPGTVVRTINSTHVLVDFTYAEAQVVPLKFIVTVGGAMPCPSLQYVFARIGTPSGNDYYVPAIVIATPNTAEAEDKLYTVLKYNNKKEHCVRSGLIKISQTKYAWSCRYIRITHMMDYLM
;
A
#
# COMPACT_ATOMS: atom_id res chain seq x y z
N MET A 1 3.57 -5.61 -3.09
CA MET A 1 3.59 -4.81 -1.85
C MET A 1 4.32 -5.56 -0.74
N PHE A 2 5.43 -5.01 -0.22
CA PHE A 2 6.23 -5.66 0.83
C PHE A 2 5.38 -6.12 1.99
N GLN A 3 5.61 -7.35 2.43
CA GLN A 3 5.02 -7.92 3.62
C GLN A 3 5.63 -7.33 4.92
N VAL A 4 6.49 -6.31 4.81
CA VAL A 4 7.36 -5.84 5.88
C VAL A 4 7.27 -4.30 5.98
N LEU A 5 6.73 -3.83 7.12
CA LEU A 5 6.39 -2.43 7.40
C LEU A 5 7.58 -1.64 7.95
N PRO A 6 7.74 -0.33 7.65
CA PRO A 6 8.81 0.49 8.21
C PRO A 6 8.82 0.47 9.75
N LEU A 7 9.98 0.22 10.35
CA LEU A 7 10.10 0.03 11.81
C LEU A 7 10.24 1.30 12.64
N ALA A 8 10.82 2.34 12.04
CA ALA A 8 11.14 3.56 12.77
C ALA A 8 11.12 4.77 11.84
N HIS A 9 10.73 5.90 12.43
CA HIS A 9 10.81 7.19 11.75
C HIS A 9 11.83 8.07 12.45
N VAL A 10 12.82 8.56 11.69
CA VAL A 10 13.78 9.57 12.12
C VAL A 10 13.27 10.92 11.62
N THR A 11 12.73 11.73 12.53
CA THR A 11 12.39 13.12 12.22
C THR A 11 13.66 13.96 12.12
N ASN A 12 13.89 14.66 10.99
CA ASN A 12 15.08 15.51 10.80
C ASN A 12 15.14 16.69 11.80
N ASP A 13 14.00 17.20 12.27
CA ASP A 13 13.93 18.37 13.15
C ASP A 13 14.37 18.11 14.59
N LYS A 14 14.33 16.85 15.03
CA LYS A 14 14.72 16.43 16.38
C LYS A 14 15.23 15.01 16.23
N LYS A 15 16.52 14.77 16.54
CA LYS A 15 17.22 13.47 16.59
C LYS A 15 16.51 12.46 17.52
N GLN A 16 15.27 12.13 17.21
CA GLN A 16 14.35 11.38 18.01
C GLN A 16 13.72 10.36 17.08
N VAL A 17 14.14 9.12 17.28
CA VAL A 17 13.70 7.98 16.52
C VAL A 17 12.45 7.44 17.20
N THR A 18 11.33 7.42 16.49
CA THR A 18 10.09 6.81 17.01
C THR A 18 9.92 5.43 16.40
N LEU A 19 10.12 4.39 17.23
CA LEU A 19 9.87 2.99 16.91
C LEU A 19 8.36 2.71 16.85
N ILE A 20 7.89 2.05 15.79
CA ILE A 20 6.47 1.77 15.56
C ILE A 20 5.95 0.63 16.47
N ASN A 21 6.85 -0.18 17.05
CA ASN A 21 6.53 -1.15 18.09
C ASN A 21 7.71 -1.30 19.08
N PRO A 22 7.69 -0.64 20.26
CA PRO A 22 8.85 -0.61 21.16
C PRO A 22 9.13 -1.94 21.88
N GLN A 23 8.21 -2.91 21.87
CA GLN A 23 8.27 -4.10 22.74
C GLN A 23 8.44 -5.43 21.96
N ALA A 24 8.37 -5.45 20.63
CA ALA A 24 8.36 -6.70 19.84
C ALA A 24 9.28 -6.71 18.59
N VAL A 25 10.25 -5.79 18.49
CA VAL A 25 11.05 -5.64 17.27
C VAL A 25 12.39 -6.34 17.40
N ASN A 26 12.47 -7.55 16.84
CA ASN A 26 13.75 -8.15 16.47
C ASN A 26 14.19 -7.53 15.13
N LEU A 27 15.12 -6.57 15.19
CA LEU A 27 15.62 -5.84 14.01
C LEU A 27 16.28 -6.77 12.98
N ASP A 28 16.95 -7.82 13.44
CA ASP A 28 17.65 -8.75 12.56
C ASP A 28 16.66 -9.63 11.79
N ALA A 29 15.64 -10.18 12.46
CA ALA A 29 14.58 -10.94 11.81
C ALA A 29 13.73 -10.10 10.85
N TYR A 30 13.58 -8.79 11.13
CA TYR A 30 12.92 -7.86 10.23
C TYR A 30 13.75 -7.60 8.96
N LYS A 31 15.06 -7.33 9.12
CA LYS A 31 15.96 -7.11 7.99
C LYS A 31 16.00 -8.33 7.07
N GLU A 32 16.08 -9.53 7.65
CA GLU A 32 16.08 -10.78 6.88
C GLU A 32 14.80 -10.96 6.05
N LYS A 33 13.62 -10.73 6.66
CA LYS A 33 12.34 -10.77 5.94
C LYS A 33 12.25 -9.71 4.85
N LEU A 34 12.76 -8.51 5.12
CA LEU A 34 12.77 -7.40 4.17
C LEU A 34 13.68 -7.71 2.97
N GLU A 35 14.87 -8.26 3.21
CA GLU A 35 15.78 -8.70 2.15
C GLU A 35 15.18 -9.83 1.30
N GLN A 36 14.53 -10.81 1.93
CA GLN A 36 13.83 -11.88 1.22
C GLN A 36 12.70 -11.32 0.33
N ALA A 37 11.95 -10.34 0.84
CA ALA A 37 10.93 -9.66 0.06
C ALA A 37 11.52 -8.85 -1.10
N ILE A 38 12.59 -8.06 -0.88
CA ILE A 38 13.28 -7.33 -1.95
C ILE A 38 13.74 -8.28 -3.06
N LYS A 39 14.40 -9.39 -2.69
CA LYS A 39 14.86 -10.41 -3.65
C LYS A 39 13.71 -11.04 -4.44
N SER A 40 12.54 -11.25 -3.84
CA SER A 40 11.39 -11.82 -4.55
C SER A 40 10.81 -10.83 -5.58
N TYR A 41 10.78 -9.53 -5.25
CA TYR A 41 10.38 -8.48 -6.20
C TYR A 41 11.38 -8.30 -7.33
N GLU A 42 12.68 -8.29 -7.03
CA GLU A 42 13.74 -8.22 -8.05
C GLU A 42 13.66 -9.41 -9.02
N ARG A 43 13.54 -10.64 -8.50
CA ARG A 43 13.36 -11.84 -9.34
C ARG A 43 12.13 -11.71 -10.24
N ARG A 44 11.03 -11.19 -9.71
CA ARG A 44 9.79 -11.03 -10.47
C ARG A 44 9.93 -9.96 -11.56
N LEU A 45 10.55 -8.84 -11.25
CA LEU A 45 10.84 -7.78 -12.23
C LEU A 45 11.72 -8.31 -13.35
N ASN A 46 12.80 -9.01 -13.00
CA ASN A 46 13.71 -9.64 -13.96
C ASN A 46 12.98 -10.67 -14.83
N LEU A 47 12.10 -11.51 -14.25
CA LEU A 47 11.33 -12.50 -15.00
C LEU A 47 10.30 -11.88 -15.96
N ILE A 48 9.61 -10.83 -15.53
CA ILE A 48 8.63 -10.14 -16.37
C ILE A 48 9.34 -9.53 -17.58
N ILE A 49 10.45 -8.84 -17.34
CA ILE A 49 11.24 -8.20 -18.40
C ILE A 49 11.89 -9.25 -19.29
N TRP A 50 12.49 -10.30 -18.71
CA TRP A 50 13.08 -11.38 -19.48
C TRP A 50 12.08 -12.03 -20.42
N ARG A 51 10.87 -12.36 -19.95
CA ARG A 51 9.79 -12.92 -20.78
C ARG A 51 9.32 -11.97 -21.87
N ALA A 52 9.42 -10.66 -21.63
CA ALA A 52 9.02 -9.61 -22.56
C ALA A 52 10.02 -9.38 -23.69
N LEU A 53 11.31 -9.62 -23.42
CA LEU A 53 12.39 -9.50 -24.40
C LEU A 53 12.32 -10.59 -25.47
N SER A 54 12.72 -10.24 -26.69
CA SER A 54 12.90 -11.18 -27.81
C SER A 54 14.16 -12.02 -27.62
N GLN A 55 14.24 -13.17 -28.31
CA GLN A 55 15.42 -14.04 -28.22
C GLN A 55 16.71 -13.31 -28.66
N GLU A 56 16.61 -12.47 -29.68
CA GLU A 56 17.73 -11.66 -30.20
C GLU A 56 18.29 -10.67 -29.18
N GLU A 57 17.44 -10.11 -28.32
CA GLU A 57 17.87 -9.20 -27.27
C GLU A 57 18.40 -9.93 -26.04
N ARG A 58 17.88 -11.12 -25.74
CA ARG A 58 18.41 -11.98 -24.68
C ARG A 58 19.83 -12.46 -25.01
N ASP A 59 20.07 -12.81 -26.27
CA ASP A 59 21.38 -13.28 -26.73
C ASP A 59 22.48 -12.20 -26.59
N LYS A 60 22.11 -10.91 -26.56
CA LYS A 60 23.06 -9.79 -26.33
C LYS A 60 23.64 -9.75 -24.92
N PHE A 61 22.98 -10.38 -23.95
CA PHE A 61 23.43 -10.37 -22.56
C PHE A 61 24.30 -11.58 -22.21
N GLU A 62 24.50 -12.53 -23.13
CA GLU A 62 25.31 -13.75 -22.96
C GLU A 62 25.01 -14.52 -21.65
N GLN A 63 23.77 -14.40 -21.14
CA GLN A 63 23.31 -15.03 -19.91
C GLN A 63 22.15 -15.97 -20.21
N ASP A 64 22.23 -17.20 -19.69
CA ASP A 64 21.20 -18.23 -19.86
C ASP A 64 19.97 -18.03 -18.93
N GLY A 65 19.85 -16.84 -18.31
CA GLY A 65 18.87 -16.56 -17.26
C GLY A 65 18.46 -15.09 -17.14
N PRO A 66 17.49 -14.78 -16.25
CA PRO A 66 16.93 -13.44 -16.13
C PRO A 66 17.97 -12.43 -15.67
N VAL A 67 18.30 -11.48 -16.54
CA VAL A 67 19.24 -10.38 -16.27
C VAL A 67 18.69 -9.45 -15.19
N SER A 68 19.57 -8.95 -14.32
CA SER A 68 19.22 -7.99 -13.28
C SER A 68 18.77 -6.66 -13.89
N TYR A 69 17.49 -6.30 -13.68
CA TYR A 69 16.92 -5.06 -14.18
C TYR A 69 17.63 -3.82 -13.64
N MET A 70 17.98 -3.84 -12.35
CA MET A 70 18.60 -2.68 -11.71
C MET A 70 20.01 -2.38 -12.26
N GLU A 71 20.73 -3.42 -12.68
CA GLU A 71 22.10 -3.28 -13.23
C GLU A 71 22.08 -2.88 -14.70
N HIS A 72 21.11 -3.39 -15.48
CA HIS A 72 21.03 -3.19 -16.93
C HIS A 72 19.87 -2.29 -17.34
N LYS A 73 19.42 -1.41 -16.44
CA LYS A 73 18.18 -0.62 -16.58
C LYS A 73 18.09 0.09 -17.93
N GLU A 74 19.12 0.83 -18.32
CA GLU A 74 19.11 1.61 -19.56
C GLU A 74 19.04 0.73 -20.82
N ALA A 75 19.79 -0.38 -20.83
CA ALA A 75 19.78 -1.32 -21.95
C ALA A 75 18.43 -2.03 -22.08
N LEU A 76 17.82 -2.42 -20.95
CA LEU A 76 16.51 -3.07 -20.91
C LEU A 76 15.37 -2.13 -21.28
N LEU A 77 15.41 -0.87 -20.82
CA LEU A 77 14.41 0.13 -21.18
C LEU A 77 14.45 0.44 -22.68
N LYS A 78 15.65 0.55 -23.26
CA LYS A 78 15.82 0.76 -24.70
C LYS A 78 15.28 -0.42 -25.52
N ALA A 79 15.59 -1.65 -25.10
CA ALA A 79 15.07 -2.87 -25.71
C ALA A 79 13.52 -2.94 -25.64
N LEU A 80 12.94 -2.60 -24.49
CA LEU A 80 11.48 -2.55 -24.32
C LEU A 80 10.83 -1.46 -25.19
N GLU A 81 11.51 -0.33 -25.39
CA GLU A 81 11.05 0.75 -26.27
C GLU A 81 11.10 0.34 -27.75
N ASP A 82 12.19 -0.30 -28.19
CA ASP A 82 12.36 -0.82 -29.55
C ASP A 82 11.32 -1.91 -29.88
N LEU A 83 10.89 -2.70 -28.89
CA LEU A 83 9.83 -3.70 -29.00
C LEU A 83 8.41 -3.13 -28.83
N GLY A 84 8.25 -1.83 -28.61
CA GLY A 84 6.94 -1.18 -28.47
C GLY A 84 6.20 -1.51 -27.17
N TRP A 85 6.92 -1.74 -26.07
CA TRP A 85 6.39 -2.03 -24.73
C TRP A 85 5.47 -3.26 -24.66
N PRO A 86 6.02 -4.48 -24.83
CA PRO A 86 5.28 -5.73 -24.69
C PRO A 86 4.73 -5.98 -23.27
N VAL A 87 5.18 -5.19 -22.29
CA VAL A 87 4.70 -5.19 -20.90
C VAL A 87 4.22 -3.78 -20.54
N PRO A 88 3.16 -3.63 -19.72
CA PRO A 88 2.71 -2.32 -19.27
C PRO A 88 3.83 -1.59 -18.52
N TYR A 89 4.22 -0.41 -19.01
CA TYR A 89 5.24 0.43 -18.37
C TYR A 89 4.95 0.63 -16.89
N GLU A 90 3.67 0.80 -16.54
CA GLU A 90 3.29 1.06 -15.17
C GLU A 90 3.51 -0.15 -14.26
N ASP A 91 3.50 -1.40 -14.77
CA ASP A 91 3.77 -2.63 -13.98
C ASP A 91 5.24 -2.71 -13.61
N VAL A 92 6.13 -2.33 -14.53
CA VAL A 92 7.58 -2.20 -14.29
C VAL A 92 7.83 -1.11 -13.24
N MET A 93 7.24 0.07 -13.42
CA MET A 93 7.37 1.21 -12.50
C MET A 93 6.88 0.89 -11.08
N LEU A 94 5.77 0.17 -10.95
CA LEU A 94 5.23 -0.19 -9.63
C LEU A 94 6.18 -1.13 -8.87
N LEU A 95 6.77 -2.10 -9.56
CA LEU A 95 7.74 -3.02 -8.95
C LEU A 95 9.05 -2.30 -8.61
N GLU A 96 9.50 -1.38 -9.46
CA GLU A 96 10.66 -0.53 -9.21
C GLU A 96 10.45 0.36 -7.97
N ASP A 97 9.33 1.08 -7.89
CA ASP A 97 8.95 1.90 -6.74
C ASP A 97 8.88 1.07 -5.45
N GLU A 98 8.36 -0.16 -5.54
CA GLU A 98 8.38 -1.10 -4.43
C GLU A 98 9.84 -1.40 -4.04
N ILE A 99 10.69 -1.93 -4.93
CA ILE A 99 12.09 -2.27 -4.60
C ILE A 99 12.83 -1.09 -3.94
N LEU A 100 12.69 0.12 -4.48
CA LEU A 100 13.28 1.34 -3.92
C LEU A 100 12.77 1.67 -2.50
N SER A 101 11.46 1.50 -2.28
CA SER A 101 10.86 1.67 -0.94
C SER A 101 11.41 0.63 0.05
N GLY A 102 11.56 -0.61 -0.37
CA GLY A 102 12.15 -1.69 0.43
C GLY A 102 13.60 -1.40 0.82
N LEU A 103 14.43 -0.99 -0.14
CA LEU A 103 15.82 -0.59 0.11
C LEU A 103 15.91 0.58 1.10
N THR A 104 15.01 1.55 0.98
CA THR A 104 14.92 2.68 1.93
C THR A 104 14.61 2.20 3.35
N TYR A 105 13.69 1.26 3.51
CA TYR A 105 13.37 0.68 4.82
C TYR A 105 14.53 -0.12 5.42
N LEU A 106 15.32 -0.77 4.57
CA LEU A 106 16.52 -1.50 5.01
C LEU A 106 17.58 -0.53 5.52
N GLN A 107 17.83 0.56 4.79
CA GLN A 107 18.72 1.62 5.23
C GLN A 107 18.26 2.23 6.56
N GLN A 108 16.97 2.56 6.68
CA GLN A 108 16.39 3.09 7.92
C GLN A 108 16.55 2.12 9.10
N ALA A 109 16.36 0.83 8.89
CA ALA A 109 16.57 -0.18 9.93
C ALA A 109 18.05 -0.32 10.31
N SER A 110 18.98 -0.11 9.38
CA SER A 110 20.41 -0.07 9.67
C SER A 110 20.81 1.17 10.48
N ASP A 111 20.38 2.35 10.05
CA ASP A 111 20.64 3.62 10.76
C ASP A 111 20.08 3.59 12.19
N LEU A 112 18.92 2.95 12.36
CA LEU A 112 18.28 2.72 13.64
C LEU A 112 19.12 1.85 14.57
N GLN A 113 19.66 0.75 14.05
CA GLN A 113 20.53 -0.17 14.80
C GLN A 113 21.84 0.53 15.21
N GLU A 114 22.43 1.30 14.30
CA GLU A 114 23.61 2.11 14.61
C GLU A 114 23.32 3.20 15.65
N ALA A 115 22.19 3.91 15.53
CA ALA A 115 21.79 4.93 16.49
C ALA A 115 21.54 4.33 17.89
N ALA A 116 20.92 3.16 17.97
CA ALA A 116 20.74 2.41 19.22
C ALA A 116 22.09 2.00 19.83
N HIS A 117 23.00 1.47 19.02
CA HIS A 117 24.34 1.09 19.46
C HIS A 117 25.16 2.30 19.96
N ARG A 118 25.09 3.44 19.26
CA ARG A 118 25.72 4.70 19.69
C ARG A 118 25.13 5.24 20.99
N HIS A 119 23.81 5.08 21.23
CA HIS A 119 23.18 5.53 22.46
C HIS A 119 23.57 4.65 23.67
N LEU A 120 23.79 3.34 23.48
CA LEU A 120 24.30 2.46 24.54
C LEU A 120 25.71 2.84 24.98
N LEU A 121 26.57 3.27 24.04
CA LEU A 121 27.92 3.75 24.33
C LEU A 121 27.92 5.11 25.07
N VAL A 122 26.95 5.98 24.78
CA VAL A 122 26.82 7.31 25.42
C VAL A 122 26.09 7.25 26.78
N SER A 123 25.18 6.30 26.97
CA SER A 123 24.37 6.15 28.18
C SER A 123 25.11 5.58 29.39
N GLN A 124 26.34 5.08 29.25
CA GLN A 124 27.19 4.75 30.40
C GLN A 124 27.70 5.99 31.15
N HIS A 125 27.52 7.22 30.61
CA HIS A 125 28.05 8.44 31.22
C HIS A 125 27.03 9.43 31.82
N LYS A 126 25.71 9.18 31.77
CA LYS A 126 24.73 10.12 32.37
C LYS A 126 23.52 9.42 32.99
N LEU A 127 23.69 8.97 34.24
CA LEU A 127 22.57 8.86 35.19
C LEU A 127 22.29 10.26 35.78
N GLY A 128 21.05 10.74 35.63
CA GLY A 128 20.55 11.87 36.41
C GLY A 128 19.54 12.73 35.65
N GLY A 129 18.26 12.56 35.98
CA GLY A 129 17.27 13.62 35.77
C GLY A 129 15.96 13.20 35.10
N LEU A 130 15.03 12.66 35.89
CA LEU A 130 13.61 12.70 35.59
C LEU A 130 13.16 14.16 35.39
N SER A 131 12.48 14.47 34.27
CA SER A 131 11.44 15.49 34.28
C SER A 131 10.38 15.23 33.20
N LYS A 132 9.17 14.94 33.68
CA LYS A 132 7.94 14.98 32.88
C LYS A 132 7.73 16.42 32.41
N LYS A 133 7.91 16.71 31.13
CA LYS A 133 7.37 17.92 30.50
C LYS A 133 6.27 17.57 29.50
N ARG A 134 5.05 17.79 29.98
CA ARG A 134 3.81 17.94 29.20
C ARG A 134 4.06 19.00 28.13
N GLN A 135 4.20 18.61 26.86
CA GLN A 135 4.34 19.55 25.75
C GLN A 135 3.00 19.72 25.04
N LYS A 136 2.49 20.95 25.14
CA LYS A 136 1.30 21.49 24.48
C LYS A 136 1.76 22.10 23.14
N GLY A 137 1.06 21.80 22.06
CA GLY A 137 1.05 22.61 20.84
C GLY A 137 1.92 22.14 19.67
N LYS A 138 1.39 21.25 18.83
CA LYS A 138 1.55 21.25 17.36
C LYS A 138 0.24 20.73 16.75
N ALA A 139 -0.20 21.35 15.65
CA ALA A 139 -1.50 21.14 14.99
C ALA A 139 -2.00 19.70 15.11
N LEU A 140 -3.16 19.53 15.73
CA LEU A 140 -3.79 18.23 15.91
C LEU A 140 -4.06 17.65 14.52
N ASP A 141 -3.19 16.72 14.13
CA ASP A 141 -3.41 15.64 13.19
C ASP A 141 -4.81 15.65 12.55
N ALA A 142 -4.95 16.34 11.42
CA ALA A 142 -6.24 16.70 10.82
C ALA A 142 -7.11 15.49 10.42
N LEU A 143 -6.53 14.29 10.41
CA LEU A 143 -7.19 13.03 10.09
C LEU A 143 -7.51 12.19 11.32
N LYS A 144 -6.91 12.48 12.49
CA LYS A 144 -7.10 11.71 13.70
C LYS A 144 -8.58 11.62 14.10
N GLY A 145 -9.04 10.41 14.37
CA GLY A 145 -10.41 10.10 14.76
C GLY A 145 -11.41 10.08 13.59
N LYS A 146 -11.00 10.38 12.36
CA LYS A 146 -11.89 10.28 11.19
C LYS A 146 -12.13 8.83 10.81
N LYS A 147 -13.38 8.52 10.47
CA LYS A 147 -13.75 7.24 9.84
C LYS A 147 -13.27 7.24 8.40
N VAL A 148 -12.63 6.15 8.01
CA VAL A 148 -12.06 5.95 6.69
C VAL A 148 -12.39 4.55 6.19
N ILE A 149 -12.33 4.38 4.88
CA ILE A 149 -12.02 3.07 4.30
C ILE A 149 -10.57 3.12 3.81
N ALA A 150 -9.83 2.04 4.06
CA ALA A 150 -8.42 1.96 3.78
C ALA A 150 -8.10 0.60 3.18
N ARG A 151 -7.14 0.55 2.26
CA ARG A 151 -6.71 -0.71 1.63
C ARG A 151 -6.01 -1.60 2.67
N SER A 152 -6.45 -2.85 2.79
CA SER A 152 -5.75 -3.91 3.49
C SER A 152 -4.62 -4.45 2.63
N GLU A 153 -3.43 -4.62 3.21
CA GLU A 153 -2.29 -5.19 2.49
C GLU A 153 -2.46 -6.69 2.23
N ILE A 154 -3.20 -7.38 3.11
CA ILE A 154 -3.41 -8.83 3.06
C ILE A 154 -4.29 -9.22 1.88
N THR A 155 -5.44 -8.56 1.72
CA THR A 155 -6.43 -8.94 0.69
C THR A 155 -6.44 -7.96 -0.49
N GLY A 156 -5.84 -6.79 -0.36
CA GLY A 156 -5.96 -5.70 -1.32
C GLY A 156 -7.32 -5.01 -1.32
N PHE A 157 -8.31 -5.50 -0.56
CA PHE A 157 -9.64 -4.90 -0.44
C PHE A 157 -9.63 -3.68 0.49
N TYR A 158 -10.65 -2.83 0.37
CA TYR A 158 -10.78 -1.66 1.22
C TYR A 158 -11.65 -2.00 2.43
N CYS A 159 -11.11 -1.86 3.62
CA CYS A 159 -11.80 -2.18 4.87
C CYS A 159 -12.15 -0.90 5.63
N PRO A 160 -13.28 -0.87 6.36
CA PRO A 160 -13.61 0.24 7.24
C PRO A 160 -12.65 0.29 8.43
N GLY A 161 -12.29 1.51 8.84
CA GLY A 161 -11.42 1.75 9.99
C GLY A 161 -11.47 3.19 10.48
N THR A 162 -10.71 3.46 11.53
CA THR A 162 -10.57 4.79 12.12
C THR A 162 -9.10 5.19 12.14
N VAL A 163 -8.80 6.42 11.74
CA VAL A 163 -7.43 6.92 11.79
C VAL A 163 -7.06 7.18 13.26
N VAL A 164 -6.08 6.43 13.77
CA VAL A 164 -5.58 6.59 15.15
C VAL A 164 -4.65 7.79 15.24
N ARG A 165 -3.73 7.88 14.27
CA ARG A 165 -2.78 8.98 14.13
C ARG A 165 -2.15 8.97 12.74
N THR A 166 -1.80 10.15 12.24
CA THR A 166 -0.90 10.35 11.12
C THR A 166 0.52 10.09 11.58
N ILE A 167 1.23 9.23 10.86
CA ILE A 167 2.62 8.86 11.18
C ILE A 167 3.56 9.86 10.52
N ASN A 168 3.29 10.21 9.25
CA ASN A 168 4.04 11.20 8.47
C ASN A 168 3.14 11.83 7.40
N SER A 169 3.69 12.69 6.54
CA SER A 169 2.94 13.38 5.47
C SER A 169 2.36 12.46 4.39
N THR A 170 2.72 11.16 4.38
CA THR A 170 2.33 10.19 3.35
C THR A 170 1.64 8.94 3.91
N HIS A 171 1.64 8.70 5.22
CA HIS A 171 1.16 7.48 5.87
C HIS A 171 0.40 7.76 7.17
N VAL A 172 -0.64 6.96 7.40
CA VAL A 172 -1.47 7.03 8.61
C VAL A 172 -1.62 5.65 9.23
N LEU A 173 -1.75 5.60 10.55
CA LEU A 173 -2.14 4.38 11.27
C LEU A 173 -3.66 4.28 11.29
N VAL A 174 -4.19 3.24 10.67
CA VAL A 174 -5.63 2.93 10.65
C VAL A 174 -5.90 1.74 11.54
N ASP A 175 -6.80 1.92 12.49
CA ASP A 175 -7.38 0.83 13.27
C ASP A 175 -8.60 0.28 12.51
N PHE A 176 -8.45 -0.92 11.94
CA PHE A 176 -9.50 -1.53 11.12
C PHE A 176 -10.60 -2.11 12.01
N THR A 177 -11.86 -2.02 11.56
CA THR A 177 -12.99 -2.48 12.37
C THR A 177 -12.98 -3.99 12.64
N TYR A 178 -12.44 -4.78 11.71
CA TYR A 178 -12.44 -6.24 11.76
C TYR A 178 -11.05 -6.86 11.60
N ALA A 179 -10.00 -6.05 11.69
CA ALA A 179 -8.61 -6.48 11.50
C ALA A 179 -7.69 -5.65 12.39
N GLU A 180 -6.44 -6.10 12.55
CA GLU A 180 -5.44 -5.35 13.32
C GLU A 180 -5.14 -3.98 12.69
N ALA A 181 -4.62 -3.06 13.52
CA ALA A 181 -4.22 -1.75 13.04
C ALA A 181 -3.03 -1.85 12.08
N GLN A 182 -3.12 -1.17 10.92
CA GLN A 182 -2.09 -1.19 9.89
C GLN A 182 -1.67 0.23 9.51
N VAL A 183 -0.41 0.35 9.09
CA VAL A 183 0.12 1.59 8.51
C VAL A 183 -0.29 1.63 7.04
N VAL A 184 -1.14 2.58 6.68
CA VAL A 184 -1.66 2.69 5.31
C VAL A 184 -1.21 4.00 4.67
N PRO A 185 -0.65 3.97 3.45
CA PRO A 185 -0.37 5.18 2.68
C PRO A 185 -1.63 6.03 2.46
N LEU A 186 -1.51 7.35 2.60
CA LEU A 186 -2.60 8.33 2.41
C LEU A 186 -3.30 8.19 1.05
N LYS A 187 -2.58 7.79 0.00
CA LYS A 187 -3.15 7.52 -1.33
C LYS A 187 -4.24 6.44 -1.32
N PHE A 188 -4.18 5.52 -0.35
CA PHE A 188 -5.13 4.43 -0.15
C PHE A 188 -6.20 4.74 0.89
N ILE A 189 -6.19 5.94 1.47
CA ILE A 189 -7.23 6.39 2.39
C ILE A 189 -8.37 7.03 1.60
N VAL A 190 -9.60 6.68 1.96
CA VAL A 190 -10.81 7.38 1.55
C VAL A 190 -11.60 7.71 2.81
N THR A 191 -11.75 9.00 3.10
CA THR A 191 -12.56 9.46 4.24
C THR A 191 -14.02 9.18 3.97
N VAL A 192 -14.71 8.60 4.96
CA VAL A 192 -16.14 8.30 4.89
C VAL A 192 -16.90 9.10 5.96
N GLY A 193 -17.96 9.79 5.54
CA GLY A 193 -18.77 10.66 6.40
C GLY A 193 -18.68 12.15 6.05
N GLY A 194 -19.60 12.94 6.63
CA GLY A 194 -19.78 14.36 6.30
C GLY A 194 -20.86 14.59 5.24
N ALA A 195 -21.27 15.85 5.07
CA ALA A 195 -22.17 16.25 3.99
C ALA A 195 -21.42 16.13 2.66
N MET A 196 -21.78 15.13 1.86
CA MET A 196 -21.19 14.92 0.54
C MET A 196 -22.21 15.32 -0.53
N PRO A 197 -21.82 16.11 -1.54
CA PRO A 197 -22.67 16.33 -2.71
C PRO A 197 -23.03 14.96 -3.32
N CYS A 198 -24.26 14.79 -3.80
CA CYS A 198 -24.74 13.53 -4.38
C CYS A 198 -24.32 13.45 -5.86
N PRO A 199 -23.17 12.83 -6.19
CA PRO A 199 -22.59 12.95 -7.52
C PRO A 199 -23.07 11.78 -8.39
N SER A 200 -22.98 11.91 -9.72
CA SER A 200 -23.19 10.77 -10.62
C SER A 200 -22.25 9.61 -10.24
N LEU A 201 -22.81 8.42 -10.05
CA LEU A 201 -22.05 7.23 -9.66
C LEU A 201 -21.70 6.46 -10.93
N GLN A 202 -20.47 6.59 -11.42
CA GLN A 202 -19.93 5.76 -12.49
C GLN A 202 -18.92 4.77 -11.91
N TYR A 203 -17.82 5.29 -11.35
CA TYR A 203 -16.81 4.49 -10.65
C TYR A 203 -17.04 4.57 -9.14
N VAL A 204 -17.14 3.40 -8.51
CA VAL A 204 -17.48 3.29 -7.09
C VAL A 204 -16.65 2.21 -6.39
N PHE A 205 -16.52 2.35 -5.08
CA PHE A 205 -16.33 1.23 -4.19
C PHE A 205 -17.70 0.70 -3.77
N ALA A 206 -17.94 -0.58 -4.05
CA ALA A 206 -19.15 -1.28 -3.64
C ALA A 206 -18.90 -2.08 -2.37
N ARG A 207 -19.76 -1.89 -1.37
CA ARG A 207 -19.74 -2.63 -0.11
C ARG A 207 -20.19 -4.06 -0.34
N ILE A 208 -19.38 -5.00 0.12
CA ILE A 208 -19.64 -6.42 0.13
C ILE A 208 -19.84 -6.83 1.59
N GLY A 209 -21.07 -7.23 1.91
CA GLY A 209 -21.38 -7.81 3.21
C GLY A 209 -20.99 -9.28 3.21
N THR A 210 -20.27 -9.71 4.24
CA THR A 210 -20.06 -11.14 4.50
C THR A 210 -21.05 -11.62 5.57
N PRO A 211 -21.45 -12.90 5.57
CA PRO A 211 -22.30 -13.46 6.62
C PRO A 211 -21.71 -13.32 8.03
N SER A 212 -20.38 -13.21 8.14
CA SER A 212 -19.64 -12.96 9.38
C SER A 212 -19.70 -11.51 9.87
N GLY A 213 -20.31 -10.59 9.11
CA GLY A 213 -20.42 -9.18 9.45
C GLY A 213 -19.18 -8.34 9.12
N ASN A 214 -18.16 -8.93 8.48
CA ASN A 214 -16.97 -8.22 8.03
C ASN A 214 -17.25 -7.57 6.67
N ASP A 215 -17.75 -6.33 6.71
CA ASP A 215 -17.97 -5.53 5.51
C ASP A 215 -16.62 -5.07 4.93
N TYR A 216 -16.43 -5.29 3.62
CA TYR A 216 -15.31 -4.72 2.86
C TYR A 216 -15.80 -4.09 1.56
N TYR A 217 -14.93 -3.37 0.90
CA TYR A 217 -15.24 -2.59 -0.28
C TYR A 217 -14.32 -2.98 -1.44
N VAL A 218 -14.93 -3.13 -2.61
CA VAL A 218 -14.23 -3.52 -3.83
C VAL A 218 -14.54 -2.54 -4.96
N PRO A 219 -13.59 -2.28 -5.87
CA PRO A 219 -13.83 -1.40 -7.00
C PRO A 219 -14.88 -2.01 -7.94
N ALA A 220 -15.82 -1.17 -8.38
CA ALA A 220 -16.92 -1.54 -9.26
C ALA A 220 -17.34 -0.37 -10.16
N ILE A 221 -18.07 -0.68 -11.23
CA ILE A 221 -18.67 0.27 -12.16
C ILE A 221 -20.19 0.15 -12.05
N VAL A 222 -20.89 1.27 -11.93
CA VAL A 222 -22.36 1.30 -11.98
C VAL A 222 -22.81 1.08 -13.43
N ILE A 223 -23.62 0.04 -13.65
CA ILE A 223 -24.15 -0.32 -14.98
C ILE A 223 -25.65 -0.08 -15.09
N ALA A 224 -26.36 0.06 -13.97
CA ALA A 224 -27.75 0.50 -13.95
C ALA A 224 -28.04 1.32 -12.69
N THR A 225 -28.84 2.37 -12.85
CA THR A 225 -29.35 3.20 -11.76
C THR A 225 -30.82 2.88 -11.50
N PRO A 226 -31.30 3.03 -10.25
CA PRO A 226 -32.70 2.75 -9.93
C PRO A 226 -33.66 3.62 -10.74
N ASN A 227 -34.80 3.05 -11.12
CA ASN A 227 -35.84 3.76 -11.84
C ASN A 227 -36.53 4.74 -10.89
N THR A 228 -36.54 6.02 -11.23
CA THR A 228 -37.18 7.07 -10.41
C THR A 228 -38.71 6.96 -10.36
N ALA A 229 -39.31 6.15 -11.23
CA ALA A 229 -40.76 5.95 -11.29
C ALA A 229 -41.29 4.93 -10.27
N GLU A 230 -40.46 4.00 -9.79
CA GLU A 230 -40.86 2.93 -8.89
C GLU A 230 -40.18 3.14 -7.53
N ALA A 231 -40.97 3.54 -6.52
CA ALA A 231 -40.45 3.98 -5.23
C ALA A 231 -39.82 2.84 -4.38
N GLU A 232 -40.10 1.59 -4.74
CA GLU A 232 -39.78 0.40 -3.95
C GLU A 232 -38.39 -0.20 -4.25
N ASP A 233 -37.86 -0.04 -5.48
CA ASP A 233 -36.58 -0.62 -5.90
C ASP A 233 -35.48 0.43 -6.14
N LYS A 234 -34.97 1.02 -5.05
CA LYS A 234 -33.83 1.97 -5.08
C LYS A 234 -32.46 1.28 -5.15
N LEU A 235 -32.35 0.25 -5.98
CA LEU A 235 -31.13 -0.54 -6.15
C LEU A 235 -30.31 -0.08 -7.36
N TYR A 236 -29.01 0.06 -7.15
CA TYR A 236 -28.04 0.21 -8.22
C TYR A 236 -27.53 -1.16 -8.61
N THR A 237 -27.31 -1.37 -9.91
CA THR A 237 -26.58 -2.56 -10.37
C THR A 237 -25.15 -2.17 -10.67
N VAL A 238 -24.20 -2.87 -10.06
CA VAL A 238 -22.77 -2.65 -10.25
C VAL A 238 -22.10 -3.88 -10.84
N LEU A 239 -21.10 -3.66 -11.68
CA LEU A 239 -20.16 -4.67 -12.17
C LEU A 239 -18.86 -4.54 -11.40
N LYS A 240 -18.51 -5.56 -10.61
CA LYS A 240 -17.29 -5.57 -9.79
C LYS A 240 -16.05 -5.82 -10.64
N TYR A 241 -14.88 -5.55 -10.07
CA TYR A 241 -13.57 -5.85 -10.68
C TYR A 241 -13.38 -7.29 -11.16
N ASN A 242 -14.12 -8.25 -10.58
CA ASN A 242 -14.10 -9.67 -10.93
C ASN A 242 -15.20 -10.07 -11.93
N ASN A 243 -15.80 -9.10 -12.63
CA ASN A 243 -16.88 -9.26 -13.59
C ASN A 243 -18.19 -9.85 -13.03
N LYS A 244 -18.35 -9.93 -11.70
CA LYS A 244 -19.62 -10.32 -11.09
C LYS A 244 -20.52 -9.10 -10.93
N LYS A 245 -21.78 -9.25 -11.34
CA LYS A 245 -22.83 -8.24 -11.11
C LYS A 245 -23.35 -8.37 -9.68
N GLU A 246 -23.68 -7.23 -9.07
CA GLU A 246 -24.27 -7.16 -7.74
C GLU A 246 -25.25 -5.99 -7.65
N HIS A 247 -26.29 -6.16 -6.83
CA HIS A 247 -27.27 -5.12 -6.57
C HIS A 247 -26.98 -4.48 -5.21
N CYS A 248 -26.82 -3.16 -5.19
CA CYS A 248 -26.43 -2.42 -4.00
C CYS A 248 -27.33 -1.21 -3.79
N VAL A 249 -27.67 -0.93 -2.54
CA VAL A 249 -28.28 0.35 -2.15
C VAL A 249 -27.25 1.48 -2.22
N ARG A 250 -27.74 2.72 -2.36
CA ARG A 250 -26.89 3.93 -2.43
C ARG A 250 -25.87 4.05 -1.29
N SER A 251 -26.24 3.64 -0.07
CA SER A 251 -25.40 3.72 1.13
C SER A 251 -24.24 2.73 1.10
N GLY A 252 -24.32 1.67 0.29
CA GLY A 252 -23.23 0.72 0.06
C GLY A 252 -22.25 1.18 -1.02
N LEU A 253 -22.46 2.35 -1.64
CA LEU A 253 -21.63 2.84 -2.73
C LEU A 253 -20.87 4.12 -2.32
N ILE A 254 -19.55 4.08 -2.50
CA ILE A 254 -18.66 5.22 -2.28
C ILE A 254 -18.08 5.65 -3.63
N LYS A 255 -18.33 6.90 -4.05
CA LYS A 255 -17.79 7.40 -5.31
C LYS A 255 -16.27 7.47 -5.26
N ILE A 256 -15.64 7.03 -6.36
CA ILE A 256 -14.20 7.16 -6.60
C ILE A 256 -13.94 7.74 -7.99
N SER A 257 -12.72 8.21 -8.22
CA SER A 257 -12.28 8.59 -9.57
C SER A 257 -12.00 7.35 -10.41
N GLN A 258 -12.03 7.52 -11.74
CA GLN A 258 -11.63 6.48 -12.69
C GLN A 258 -10.19 6.00 -12.43
N THR A 259 -9.27 6.92 -12.16
CA THR A 259 -7.88 6.60 -11.80
C THR A 259 -7.80 5.73 -10.55
N LYS A 260 -8.56 6.08 -9.50
CA LYS A 260 -8.60 5.27 -8.27
C LYS A 260 -9.19 3.89 -8.53
N TYR A 261 -10.25 3.78 -9.33
CA TYR A 261 -10.80 2.49 -9.76
C TYR A 261 -9.75 1.61 -10.46
N ALA A 262 -9.05 2.15 -11.46
CA ALA A 262 -8.04 1.42 -12.22
C ALA A 262 -6.90 0.92 -11.33
N TRP A 263 -6.36 1.82 -10.49
CA TRP A 263 -5.32 1.46 -9.53
C TRP A 263 -5.80 0.41 -8.53
N SER A 264 -6.98 0.57 -7.92
CA SER A 264 -7.51 -0.40 -6.96
C SER A 264 -7.71 -1.79 -7.58
N CYS A 265 -8.23 -1.88 -8.82
CA CYS A 265 -8.35 -3.16 -9.52
C CYS A 265 -6.99 -3.83 -9.72
N ARG A 266 -5.99 -3.05 -10.12
CA ARG A 266 -4.64 -3.53 -10.38
C ARG A 266 -3.93 -4.00 -9.11
N TYR A 267 -4.07 -3.22 -8.04
CA TYR A 267 -3.54 -3.58 -6.74
C TYR A 267 -4.13 -4.88 -6.18
N ILE A 268 -5.44 -5.08 -6.29
CA ILE A 268 -6.10 -6.33 -5.89
C ILE A 268 -5.56 -7.51 -6.69
N ARG A 269 -5.42 -7.34 -8.02
CA ARG A 269 -4.86 -8.39 -8.90
C ARG A 269 -3.45 -8.78 -8.48
N ILE A 270 -2.59 -7.79 -8.20
CA ILE A 270 -1.21 -8.05 -7.76
C ILE A 270 -1.20 -8.81 -6.43
N THR A 271 -2.00 -8.39 -5.44
CA THR A 271 -2.09 -9.06 -4.13
C THR A 271 -2.52 -10.53 -4.31
N HIS A 272 -3.59 -10.81 -5.05
CA HIS A 272 -4.07 -12.18 -5.27
C HIS A 272 -3.07 -13.05 -6.06
N MET A 273 -2.25 -12.45 -6.94
CA MET A 273 -1.18 -13.17 -7.64
C MET A 273 0.01 -13.51 -6.74
N MET A 274 0.20 -12.80 -5.63
CA MET A 274 1.26 -13.09 -4.67
C MET A 274 0.90 -14.29 -3.78
N ASP A 275 -0.37 -14.44 -3.40
CA ASP A 275 -0.84 -15.56 -2.59
C ASP A 275 -0.74 -16.93 -3.31
N TYR A 276 -0.70 -16.93 -4.65
CA TYR A 276 -0.60 -18.17 -5.45
C TYR A 276 0.84 -18.64 -5.67
N LEU A 277 1.83 -17.86 -5.24
CA LEU A 277 3.26 -18.06 -5.51
C LEU A 277 4.12 -18.19 -4.24
N MET A 278 3.47 -18.20 -3.07
CA MET A 278 4.04 -18.60 -1.78
C MET A 278 3.58 -20.02 -1.45
#